data_AF-A0A932REJ0-F1
#
_entry.id   AF-A0A932REJ0-F1
#
_cell.length_a   1.000
_cell.length_b   1.000
_cell.length_c   1.000
_cell.angle_alpha   90.00
_cell.angle_beta   90.00
_cell.angle_gamma   90.00
#
_symmetry.space_group_name_H-M   'P 1'
#
loop_
_entity.id
_entity.type
_entity.pdbx_description
1 polymer ?
#
loop_
_entity_poly.entity_id
_entity_poly.type
_entity_poly.pdbx_seq_one_letter_code
_entity_poly.pdbx_strand_id
1 'polypeptide(L)' 'MYHYNPSTALEELTEDATLPNPVHVRDMMLRHKLTPDQSLELNRMFVEYQKFFGETQKLGKEILKRLAA' A
#
# COMPACT_ATOMS: atom_id res chain seq x y z
N MET A 1 16.29 23.15 1.83
CA MET A 1 16.55 23.06 0.38
C MET A 1 17.31 21.77 0.15
N TYR A 2 16.62 20.63 0.17
CA TYR A 2 16.52 19.70 -0.96
C TYR A 2 15.24 18.88 -0.77
N HIS A 3 14.15 19.24 -1.46
CA HIS A 3 12.92 18.43 -1.58
C HIS A 3 12.78 17.84 -3.00
N TYR A 4 13.91 17.66 -3.70
CA TYR A 4 13.94 17.31 -5.12
C TYR A 4 15.08 16.33 -5.47
N ASN A 5 15.57 15.54 -4.52
CA ASN A 5 16.46 14.43 -4.83
C ASN A 5 15.62 13.14 -4.95
N PRO A 6 15.49 12.53 -6.15
CA PRO A 6 14.71 11.31 -6.35
C PRO A 6 15.19 10.12 -5.51
N SER A 7 16.48 10.04 -5.18
CA SER A 7 17.02 9.00 -4.31
C SER A 7 16.56 9.18 -2.86
N THR A 8 16.55 10.42 -2.37
CA THR A 8 16.04 10.76 -1.03
C THR A 8 14.52 10.57 -0.96
N ALA A 9 13.77 10.95 -1.99
CA ALA A 9 12.32 10.71 -2.04
C ALA A 9 11.97 9.21 -2.16
N LEU A 10 12.84 8.39 -2.79
CA LEU A 10 12.73 6.92 -2.82
C LEU A 10 12.97 6.32 -1.43
N GLU A 11 13.92 6.85 -0.66
CA GLU A 11 14.16 6.47 0.74
C GLU A 11 13.03 6.98 1.67
N GLU A 12 12.47 8.16 1.44
CA GLU A 12 11.32 8.69 2.20
C GLU A 12 10.03 7.89 1.92
N LEU A 13 9.88 7.30 0.73
CA LEU A 13 8.82 6.31 0.47
C LEU A 13 8.95 5.04 1.33
N THR A 14 10.14 4.78 1.88
CA THR A 14 10.34 3.72 2.89
C THR A 14 10.13 4.20 4.33
N GLU A 15 10.06 5.50 4.60
CA GLU A 15 9.84 6.07 5.93
C GLU A 15 8.53 6.89 6.00
N ASP A 16 7.49 6.24 6.54
CA ASP A 16 6.30 6.81 7.20
C ASP A 16 5.23 7.57 6.39
N ALA A 17 4.97 7.13 5.17
CA ALA A 17 3.61 7.06 4.63
C ALA A 17 3.30 5.64 4.15
N THR A 18 3.38 4.66 5.06
CA THR A 18 3.15 3.26 4.71
C THR A 18 1.67 2.95 4.63
N LEU A 19 1.15 2.75 3.42
CA LEU A 19 -0.05 1.93 3.27
C LEU A 19 0.23 0.56 3.91
N PRO A 20 -0.61 0.07 4.84
CA PRO A 20 -0.39 -1.23 5.45
C PRO A 20 -0.29 -2.33 4.40
N ASN A 21 0.69 -3.25 4.51
CA ASN A 21 0.74 -4.40 3.62
C ASN A 21 -0.63 -5.13 3.64
N PRO A 22 -1.25 -5.45 2.48
CA PRO A 22 -2.54 -6.13 2.43
C PRO A 22 -2.60 -7.42 3.28
N VAL A 23 -1.48 -8.11 3.47
CA VAL A 23 -1.41 -9.28 4.36
C VAL A 23 -1.77 -8.90 5.80
N HIS A 24 -1.27 -7.78 6.32
CA HIS A 24 -1.57 -7.34 7.68
C HIS A 24 -3.04 -6.93 7.84
N VAL A 25 -3.61 -6.25 6.84
CA VAL A 25 -5.03 -5.84 6.87
C VAL A 25 -5.94 -7.08 6.86
N ARG A 26 -5.64 -8.08 6.03
CA ARG A 26 -6.37 -9.35 6.00
C ARG A 26 -6.31 -10.06 7.35
N ASP A 27 -5.12 -10.14 7.95
CA ASP A 27 -4.93 -10.80 9.24
C ASP A 27 -5.70 -10.09 10.37
N MET A 28 -5.76 -8.74 10.34
CA MET A 28 -6.59 -7.97 11.26
C MET A 28 -8.07 -8.30 11.10
N MET A 29 -8.57 -8.35 9.86
CA MET A 29 -9.96 -8.72 9.58
C MET A 29 -10.31 -10.12 10.10
N LEU A 30 -9.44 -11.11 9.86
CA LEU A 30 -9.63 -12.50 10.33
C LEU A 30 -9.67 -12.61 11.86
N ARG A 31 -8.97 -11.73 12.57
CA ARG A 31 -8.91 -11.73 14.04
C ARG A 31 -10.05 -10.96 14.69
N HIS A 32 -10.81 -10.15 13.94
CA HIS A 32 -11.78 -9.20 14.50
C HIS A 32 -13.17 -9.78 14.83
N LYS A 33 -13.36 -11.11 14.71
CA LYS A 33 -14.63 -11.81 15.01
C LYS A 33 -15.87 -11.13 14.37
N LEU A 34 -15.78 -10.83 13.08
CA LEU A 34 -16.82 -10.18 12.29
C LEU A 34 -18.06 -11.09 12.13
N THR A 35 -19.24 -10.49 11.99
CA THR A 35 -20.42 -11.22 11.50
C THR A 35 -20.24 -11.61 10.02
N PRO A 36 -21.05 -12.55 9.48
CA PRO A 36 -20.98 -12.90 8.05
C PRO A 36 -21.15 -11.70 7.12
N ASP A 37 -22.11 -10.81 7.41
CA ASP A 37 -22.37 -9.63 6.57
C ASP A 37 -21.21 -8.63 6.62
N GLN A 38 -20.67 -8.35 7.81
CA GLN A 38 -19.48 -7.50 7.98
C GLN A 38 -18.26 -8.09 7.26
N SER A 39 -18.11 -9.42 7.30
CA SER A 39 -17.03 -10.10 6.60
C SER A 39 -17.14 -9.93 5.09
N LEU A 40 -18.35 -10.05 4.53
CA LEU A 40 -18.59 -9.89 3.11
C LEU A 40 -18.32 -8.45 2.65
N GLU A 41 -18.80 -7.46 3.41
CA GLU A 41 -18.60 -6.04 3.12
C GLU A 41 -17.11 -5.67 3.16
N LEU A 42 -16.42 -5.99 4.26
CA LEU A 42 -15.01 -5.66 4.41
C LEU A 42 -14.14 -6.42 3.41
N ASN A 43 -14.51 -7.65 3.01
CA ASN A 43 -13.78 -8.38 1.98
C ASN A 43 -13.87 -7.70 0.61
N ARG A 44 -15.04 -7.13 0.24
CA ARG A 44 -15.17 -6.36 -1.01
C ARG A 44 -14.24 -5.15 -1.02
N MET A 45 -14.20 -4.41 0.09
CA MET A 45 -13.27 -3.28 0.25
C MET A 45 -11.80 -3.73 0.21
N PHE A 46 -11.49 -4.85 0.86
CA PHE A 46 -10.14 -5.40 0.93
C PHE A 46 -9.59 -5.82 -0.44
N VAL A 47 -10.42 -6.39 -1.31
CA VAL A 47 -9.99 -6.79 -2.66
C VAL A 47 -9.57 -5.57 -3.49
N GLU A 48 -10.35 -4.49 -3.45
CA GLU A 48 -9.98 -3.23 -4.13
C GLU A 48 -8.72 -2.62 -3.51
N TYR A 49 -8.63 -2.61 -2.17
CA TYR A 49 -7.43 -2.16 -1.46
C TYR A 49 -6.17 -2.91 -1.91
N GLN A 50 -6.23 -4.25 -1.96
CA GLN A 50 -5.12 -5.09 -2.38
C GLN A 50 -4.68 -4.81 -3.83
N LYS A 51 -5.66 -4.60 -4.73
CA LYS A 51 -5.40 -4.26 -6.13
C LYS A 51 -4.68 -2.91 -6.24
N PHE A 52 -5.24 -1.86 -5.64
CA PHE A 52 -4.66 -0.52 -5.71
C PHE A 52 -3.27 -0.47 -5.06
N PHE A 53 -3.06 -1.19 -3.96
CA PHE A 53 -1.75 -1.29 -3.34
C PHE A 53 -0.68 -1.78 -4.34
N GLY A 54 -0.96 -2.88 -5.06
CA GLY A 54 -0.04 -3.42 -6.06
C GLY A 54 0.15 -2.50 -7.26
N GLU A 55 -0.92 -1.90 -7.77
CA GLU A 55 -0.87 -0.97 -8.90
C GLU A 55 -0.05 0.29 -8.59
N THR A 56 -0.30 0.92 -7.43
CA THR A 56 0.44 2.09 -6.97
C THR A 56 1.91 1.77 -6.70
N GLN A 57 2.22 0.61 -6.09
CA GLN A 57 3.60 0.20 -5.86
C GLN A 57 4.37 -0.01 -7.18
N LYS A 58 3.73 -0.65 -8.17
CA LYS A 58 4.32 -0.84 -9.51
C LYS A 58 4.57 0.50 -10.20
N LEU A 59 3.61 1.41 -10.14
CA LEU A 59 3.73 2.74 -10.74
C LEU A 59 4.85 3.55 -10.08
N GLY A 60 4.90 3.59 -8.75
CA GLY A 60 5.96 4.26 -7.99
C GLY A 60 7.34 3.72 -8.36
N LYS A 61 7.50 2.39 -8.42
CA LYS A 61 8.77 1.76 -8.84
C LYS A 61 9.20 2.17 -10.25
N GLU A 62 8.26 2.26 -11.18
CA GLU A 62 8.56 2.67 -12.56
C GLU A 62 9.01 4.13 -12.63
N ILE A 63 8.33 5.03 -11.92
CA ILE A 63 8.71 6.44 -11.85
C ILE A 63 10.14 6.57 -11.29
N LEU A 64 10.44 5.90 -10.18
CA LEU A 64 11.73 6.01 -9.51
C LEU A 64 12.86 5.41 -10.33
N LYS A 65 12.62 4.30 -11.04
CA LYS A 65 13.57 3.74 -12.01
C LYS A 65 13.95 4.74 -13.10
N ARG A 66 12.97 5.48 -13.64
CA ARG A 66 13.22 6.49 -14.68
C ARG A 66 13.98 7.70 -14.15
N LEU A 67 13.74 8.09 -12.91
CA LEU A 67 14.41 9.23 -12.28
C LEU A 67 15.85 8.92 -11.86
N ALA A 68 16.17 7.65 -11.58
CA ALA A 68 17.51 7.22 -11.17
C ALA A 68 18.43 6.84 -12.34
N ALA A 69 17.95 6.94 -13.59
CA ALA A 69 18.68 6.59 -14.81
C ALA A 69 19.55 7.74 -15.35
#